data_AF-A0A1J1LPV1-F1
#
_entry.id   AF-A0A1J1LPV1-F1
#
_cell.length_a   1.000
_cell.length_b   1.000
_cell.length_c   1.000
_cell.angle_alpha   90.00
_cell.angle_beta   90.00
_cell.angle_gamma   90.00
#
_symmetry.space_group_name_H-M   'P 1'
#
loop_
_entity.id
_entity.type
_entity.pdbx_description
1 polymer ?
#
loop_
_entity_poly.entity_id
_entity_poly.type
_entity_poly.pdbx_seq_one_letter_code
_entity_poly.pdbx_strand_id
1 'polypeptide(L)' 'MDLFILEMGTNTPHFPMSATLVLILGFLAATTIGSVAWYNSKRPVGWKDKERPDFVPEVDTDQ' A
#
# COMPACT_ATOMS: atom_id res chain seq x y z
N MET A 1 -30.17 5.25 34.54
CA MET A 1 -28.76 5.69 34.46
C MET A 1 -27.85 4.57 34.02
N ASP A 2 -28.03 3.35 34.52
CA ASP A 2 -27.16 2.20 34.16
C ASP A 2 -27.22 1.82 32.67
N LEU A 3 -28.40 1.93 32.04
CA LEU A 3 -28.57 1.67 30.61
C LEU A 3 -27.77 2.63 29.73
N PHE A 4 -27.70 3.91 30.13
CA PHE A 4 -26.96 4.95 29.41
C PHE A 4 -25.44 4.77 29.54
N ILE A 5 -24.97 4.36 30.73
CA ILE A 5 -23.56 4.06 30.96
C ILE A 5 -23.13 2.82 30.16
N LEU A 6 -24.01 1.82 30.04
CA LEU A 6 -23.74 0.61 29.27
C LEU A 6 -23.65 0.91 27.76
N GLU A 7 -24.56 1.74 27.23
CA GLU A 7 -24.52 2.20 25.84
C GLU A 7 -23.23 2.97 25.50
N MET A 8 -22.79 3.86 26.39
CA MET A 8 -21.54 4.63 26.23
C MET A 8 -20.30 3.74 26.34
N GLY A 9 -20.32 2.72 27.21
CA GLY A 9 -19.23 1.75 27.36
C GLY A 9 -19.09 0.78 26.18
N THR A 10 -20.19 0.52 25.45
CA THR A 10 -20.19 -0.34 24.25
C THR A 10 -19.93 0.42 22.95
N ASN A 11 -20.01 1.75 22.94
CA ASN A 11 -19.66 2.58 21.79
C ASN A 11 -18.14 2.71 21.66
N THR A 12 -17.46 1.60 21.34
CA THR A 12 -16.04 1.63 20.99
C THR A 12 -15.85 2.37 19.67
N PRO A 13 -15.10 3.49 19.62
CA PRO A 13 -14.85 4.18 18.37
C PRO A 13 -14.08 3.24 17.43
N HIS A 14 -14.66 2.93 16.27
CA HIS A 14 -14.03 2.09 15.23
C HIS A 14 -12.81 2.73 14.56
N PHE A 15 -12.50 3.97 14.92
CA PHE A 15 -11.47 4.82 14.32
C PHE A 15 -10.05 4.21 14.34
N PRO A 16 -9.56 3.58 15.42
CA PRO A 16 -8.22 2.97 15.42
C PRO A 16 -8.13 1.82 14.42
N MET A 17 -9.15 0.97 14.34
CA MET A 17 -9.16 -0.19 13.43
C MET A 17 -9.20 0.23 11.96
N SER A 18 -10.08 1.18 11.62
CA SER A 18 -10.18 1.67 10.23
C SER A 18 -8.91 2.42 9.80
N ALA A 19 -8.34 3.26 10.66
CA ALA A 19 -7.10 3.97 10.38
C ALA A 19 -5.93 2.99 10.15
N THR A 20 -5.78 1.98 11.01
CA THR A 20 -4.75 0.95 10.84
C THR A 20 -4.93 0.17 9.54
N LEU A 21 -6.15 -0.23 9.20
CA LEU A 21 -6.43 -0.93 7.94
C LEU A 21 -6.06 -0.10 6.71
N VAL A 22 -6.45 1.18 6.69
CA VAL A 22 -6.12 2.09 5.57
C VAL A 22 -4.61 2.25 5.43
N LEU A 23 -3.88 2.39 6.53
CA LEU A 23 -2.42 2.51 6.50
C LEU A 23 -1.77 1.26 5.90
N ILE A 24 -2.22 0.06 6.31
CA ILE A 24 -1.68 -1.20 5.79
C ILE A 24 -1.97 -1.32 4.29
N LEU A 25 -3.22 -1.13 3.89
CA LEU A 25 -3.62 -1.26 2.48
C LEU A 25 -2.94 -0.20 1.60
N GLY A 26 -2.84 1.04 2.08
CA GLY A 26 -2.16 2.13 1.39
C GLY A 26 -0.66 1.86 1.23
N PHE A 27 0.00 1.37 2.27
CA PHE A 27 1.41 0.99 2.21
C PHE A 27 1.64 -0.15 1.23
N LEU A 28 0.83 -1.21 1.30
CA LEU A 28 0.90 -2.33 0.36
C LEU A 28 0.74 -1.85 -1.08
N ALA A 29 -0.29 -1.06 -1.36
CA ALA A 29 -0.53 -0.50 -2.69
C ALA A 29 0.66 0.37 -3.17
N ALA A 30 1.20 1.22 -2.30
CA ALA A 30 2.33 2.08 -2.63
C ALA A 30 3.60 1.27 -2.92
N THR A 31 3.92 0.27 -2.11
CA THR A 31 5.08 -0.60 -2.34
C THR A 31 4.91 -1.47 -3.58
N THR A 32 3.72 -2.04 -3.81
CA THR A 32 3.49 -2.87 -5.01
C THR A 32 3.57 -2.04 -6.27
N ILE A 33 2.81 -0.94 -6.37
CA ILE A 33 2.77 -0.10 -7.57
C ILE A 33 4.11 0.61 -7.77
N GLY A 34 4.71 1.13 -6.70
CA GLY A 34 6.01 1.79 -6.76
C GLY A 34 7.12 0.84 -7.24
N SER A 35 7.11 -0.43 -6.79
CA SER A 35 8.09 -1.42 -7.25
C SER A 35 7.93 -1.72 -8.74
N VAL A 36 6.70 -1.95 -9.22
CA VAL A 36 6.41 -2.18 -10.65
C VAL A 36 6.84 -0.99 -11.49
N ALA A 37 6.51 0.23 -11.07
CA ALA A 37 6.90 1.46 -11.77
C ALA A 37 8.43 1.64 -11.79
N TRP A 38 9.12 1.37 -10.68
CA TRP A 38 10.58 1.49 -10.60
C TRP A 38 11.29 0.54 -11.55
N TYR A 39 10.87 -0.73 -11.60
CA TYR A 39 11.52 -1.73 -12.45
C TYR A 39 11.19 -1.59 -13.94
N ASN A 40 10.09 -0.92 -14.30
CA ASN A 40 9.75 -0.57 -15.68
C ASN A 40 10.25 0.84 -16.09
N SER A 41 10.89 1.58 -15.18
CA SER A 41 11.47 2.90 -15.48
C SER A 41 12.75 2.78 -16.32
N LYS A 42 13.11 3.88 -17.01
CA LYS A 42 14.42 4.02 -17.68
C LYS A 42 15.56 3.72 -16.69
N ARG A 43 16.47 2.85 -17.10
CA ARG A 43 17.59 2.39 -16.25
C ARG A 43 18.55 3.55 -15.97
N PRO A 44 18.93 3.81 -14.70
CA PRO A 44 19.92 4.83 -14.36
C PRO A 44 21.31 4.44 -14.88
N VAL A 45 22.22 5.42 -14.87
CA VAL A 45 23.62 5.19 -15.29
C VAL A 45 24.27 4.10 -14.42
N GLY A 46 24.92 3.12 -15.05
CA GLY A 46 25.55 1.97 -14.35
C GLY A 46 24.64 0.75 -14.16
N TRP A 47 23.38 0.78 -14.60
CA TRP A 47 22.43 -0.35 -14.54
C TRP A 47 22.26 -1.10 -15.87
N LYS A 48 23.23 -1.00 -16.78
CA LYS A 48 23.14 -1.63 -18.11
C LYS A 48 23.00 -3.14 -18.03
N ASP A 49 23.69 -3.79 -17.10
CA ASP A 49 23.73 -5.25 -16.94
C ASP A 49 22.72 -5.80 -15.92
N LYS A 50 21.76 -4.97 -15.49
CA LYS A 50 20.72 -5.38 -14.53
C LYS A 50 19.37 -5.51 -15.22
N GLU A 51 18.80 -6.69 -15.12
CA GLU A 51 17.48 -7.02 -15.66
C GLU A 51 16.39 -6.84 -14.61
N ARG A 52 15.15 -6.63 -15.08
CA ARG A 52 13.94 -6.64 -14.26
C ARG A 52 13.75 -8.06 -13.70
N PRO A 53 13.39 -8.23 -12.42
CA PRO A 53 13.06 -9.55 -11.90
C PRO A 53 11.86 -10.19 -12.61
N ASP A 54 11.87 -11.51 -12.80
CA ASP A 54 10.85 -12.24 -13.57
C ASP A 54 9.42 -12.10 -13.01
N PHE A 55 9.29 -11.91 -11.69
CA PHE A 55 7.99 -11.77 -11.03
C PHE A 55 7.35 -10.39 -11.20
N VAL A 56 8.10 -9.39 -11.66
CA VAL A 56 7.57 -8.04 -11.87
C VAL A 56 6.94 -7.99 -13.26
N PRO A 57 5.66 -7.67 -13.44
CA PRO A 57 5.07 -7.57 -14.77
C PRO A 57 5.74 -6.47 -15.60
N GLU A 58 5.85 -6.71 -16.90
CA GLU A 58 6.26 -5.69 -17.86
C GLU A 58 5.10 -4.74 -18.13
N VAL A 59 5.40 -3.45 -18.19
CA VAL A 59 4.43 -2.40 -18.50
C VAL A 59 4.96 -1.64 -19.70
N ASP A 60 4.15 -1.57 -20.76
CA ASP A 60 4.47 -0.73 -21.92
C ASP A 60 4.38 0.74 -21.51
N THR A 61 5.52 1.43 -21.59
CA THR A 61 5.64 2.85 -21.23
C THR A 61 5.65 3.78 -22.44
N ASP A 62 5.59 3.24 -23.66
CA ASP A 62 5.83 3.96 -24.92
C ASP A 62 4.52 4.38 -25.63
N GLN A 63 3.45 4.60 -24.86
CA GLN A 63 2.21 5.22 -25.36
C GLN A 63 2.40 6.70 -25.72
#